data_AF-A0A8C2XAN5-F1
#
_entry.id   AF-A0A8C2XAN5-F1
#
_cell.length_a   1.000
_cell.length_b   1.000
_cell.length_c   1.000
_cell.angle_alpha   90.00
_cell.angle_beta   90.00
_cell.angle_gamma   90.00
#
_symmetry.space_group_name_H-M   'P 1'
#
loop_
_entity.id
_entity.type
_entity.pdbx_description
1 polymer ?
#
loop_
_entity_poly.entity_id
_entity_poly.type
_entity_poly.pdbx_seq_one_letter_code
_entity_poly.pdbx_strand_id
1 'polypeptide(L)'
;MIKGIKSSAKVSEPFSSLSHMFFALGLGYGSVIAYSSYNPVHNNCHRDALMVSGINFMTSVLASLVVFVVLGFRAKNIALRCNTCLYSSVNIYKILVQTYSLYLFYLPIVCLQGIEGTGLAFIAFTEVMALFPASPFWSTLFFLMLLNLGLSTMFGTMQGILTPLMDNFILTICALGFLIGLLFTQRSGNYFVTMFDDYSATLPLVIVVIFETISVAWVYGTDFLDDIEVMLKWRPPVVYKYLWKYVCLLSMVGLLAASLLRMVFKSHLDLYL
;
A
#
# COMPACT_ATOMS: atom_id res chain seq x y z
N MET A 1 -26.73 15.70 3.08
CA MET A 1 -25.30 15.76 2.73
C MET A 1 -24.42 14.96 3.70
N ILE A 2 -24.33 15.32 4.99
CA ILE A 2 -23.45 14.64 5.97
C ILE A 2 -23.80 13.16 6.22
N LYS A 3 -25.10 12.79 6.22
CA LYS A 3 -25.53 11.38 6.29
C LYS A 3 -25.18 10.56 5.03
N GLY A 4 -25.10 11.20 3.86
CA GLY A 4 -24.68 10.56 2.61
C GLY A 4 -23.17 10.32 2.56
N ILE A 5 -22.37 11.25 3.10
CA ILE A 5 -20.91 11.14 3.20
C ILE A 5 -20.51 9.98 4.13
N LYS A 6 -21.20 9.80 5.28
CA LYS A 6 -20.98 8.64 6.16
C LYS A 6 -21.40 7.30 5.55
N SER A 7 -22.44 7.30 4.70
CA SER A 7 -22.88 6.09 3.99
C SER A 7 -21.90 5.70 2.87
N SER A 8 -21.42 6.67 2.10
CA SER A 8 -20.38 6.43 1.08
C SER A 8 -19.04 6.06 1.69
N ALA A 9 -18.65 6.61 2.84
CA ALA A 9 -17.44 6.18 3.55
C ALA A 9 -17.48 4.69 3.92
N LYS A 10 -18.62 4.19 4.41
CA LYS A 10 -18.77 2.79 4.81
C LYS A 10 -18.83 1.80 3.65
N VAL A 11 -19.43 2.21 2.51
CA VAL A 11 -19.44 1.40 1.28
C VAL A 11 -18.06 1.37 0.62
N SER A 12 -17.24 2.40 0.82
CA SER A 12 -15.98 2.58 0.12
C SER A 12 -14.74 2.05 0.86
N GLU A 13 -14.90 1.62 2.12
CA GLU A 13 -13.90 0.89 2.93
C GLU A 13 -13.44 -0.44 2.27
N PRO A 14 -14.32 -1.37 1.85
CA PRO A 14 -13.88 -2.62 1.24
C PRO A 14 -13.16 -2.41 -0.09
N PHE A 15 -13.56 -1.41 -0.89
CA PHE A 15 -12.92 -1.11 -2.16
C PHE A 15 -11.52 -0.51 -1.97
N SER A 16 -11.29 0.34 -0.95
CA SER A 16 -9.94 0.80 -0.63
C SER A 16 -9.02 -0.34 -0.20
N SER A 17 -9.52 -1.31 0.59
CA SER A 17 -8.73 -2.49 0.97
C SER A 17 -8.33 -3.34 -0.23
N LEU A 18 -9.20 -3.42 -1.24
CA LEU A 18 -8.95 -4.20 -2.44
C LEU A 18 -7.91 -3.53 -3.37
N SER A 19 -7.88 -2.20 -3.44
CA SER A 19 -6.75 -1.49 -4.10
C SER A 19 -5.43 -1.72 -3.38
N HIS A 20 -5.41 -1.69 -2.04
CA HIS A 20 -4.17 -1.97 -1.28
C HIS A 20 -3.65 -3.40 -1.51
N MET A 21 -4.55 -4.38 -1.67
CA MET A 21 -4.16 -5.76 -1.98
C MET A 21 -3.43 -5.86 -3.32
N PHE A 22 -3.86 -5.10 -4.33
CA PHE A 22 -3.20 -5.07 -5.63
C PHE A 22 -1.79 -4.50 -5.59
N PHE A 23 -1.62 -3.37 -4.90
CA PHE A 23 -0.29 -2.81 -4.69
C PHE A 23 0.61 -3.74 -3.87
N ALA A 24 0.06 -4.36 -2.83
CA ALA A 24 0.82 -5.28 -1.98
C ALA A 24 1.32 -6.52 -2.74
N LEU A 25 0.50 -7.06 -3.66
CA LEU A 25 0.88 -8.21 -4.48
C LEU A 25 1.63 -7.83 -5.76
N GLY A 26 1.72 -6.56 -6.12
CA GLY A 26 2.37 -6.09 -7.35
C GLY A 26 1.66 -6.58 -8.64
N LEU A 27 0.34 -6.74 -8.60
CA LEU A 27 -0.44 -7.17 -9.77
C LEU A 27 -0.62 -6.01 -10.77
N GLY A 28 -0.58 -6.31 -12.07
CA GLY A 28 -0.74 -5.30 -13.14
C GLY A 28 0.53 -4.54 -13.55
N TYR A 29 1.67 -4.78 -12.89
CA TYR A 29 2.97 -4.19 -13.25
C TYR A 29 3.73 -4.98 -14.32
N GLY A 30 3.25 -6.15 -14.73
CA GLY A 30 3.93 -7.05 -15.68
C GLY A 30 5.17 -7.78 -15.13
N SER A 31 5.70 -7.38 -13.97
CA SER A 31 6.87 -7.98 -13.32
C SER A 31 6.69 -9.46 -12.98
N VAL A 32 5.53 -9.83 -12.43
CA VAL A 32 5.21 -11.23 -12.09
C VAL A 32 5.13 -12.11 -13.33
N ILE A 33 4.58 -11.59 -14.43
CA ILE A 33 4.50 -12.29 -15.72
C ILE A 33 5.92 -12.50 -16.28
N ALA A 34 6.76 -11.46 -16.23
CA ALA A 34 8.14 -11.52 -16.66
C ALA A 34 8.98 -12.51 -15.85
N TYR A 35 8.83 -12.55 -14.52
CA TYR A 35 9.55 -13.56 -13.72
C TYR A 35 9.03 -14.97 -13.94
N SER A 36 7.73 -15.13 -14.15
CA SER A 36 7.12 -16.45 -14.40
C SER A 36 7.52 -17.03 -15.75
N SER A 37 7.86 -16.21 -16.75
CA SER A 37 8.27 -16.68 -18.08
C SER A 37 9.65 -17.33 -18.11
N TYR A 38 10.52 -17.03 -17.14
CA TYR A 38 11.85 -17.67 -17.00
C TYR A 38 11.79 -19.05 -16.35
N ASN A 39 10.64 -19.45 -15.83
CA ASN A 39 10.45 -20.70 -15.11
C ASN A 39 10.25 -21.88 -16.09
N PRO A 40 10.67 -23.12 -15.78
CA PRO A 40 10.41 -24.25 -16.66
C PRO A 40 8.92 -24.55 -16.74
N VAL A 41 8.48 -25.09 -17.89
CA VAL A 41 7.07 -25.35 -18.21
C VAL A 41 6.37 -26.24 -17.16
N HIS A 42 7.08 -27.19 -16.56
CA HIS A 42 6.54 -28.12 -15.55
C HIS A 42 6.74 -27.65 -14.10
N ASN A 43 6.82 -26.34 -13.85
CA ASN A 43 6.90 -25.83 -12.48
C ASN A 43 5.52 -25.74 -11.81
N ASN A 44 5.49 -25.98 -10.49
CA ASN A 44 4.25 -25.98 -9.72
C ASN A 44 3.78 -24.57 -9.35
N CYS A 45 3.33 -23.80 -10.34
CA CYS A 45 2.93 -22.39 -10.20
C CYS A 45 1.83 -22.17 -9.14
N HIS A 46 0.97 -23.17 -8.89
CA HIS A 46 -0.06 -23.10 -7.86
C HIS A 46 0.53 -23.01 -6.44
N ARG A 47 1.59 -23.77 -6.15
CA ARG A 47 2.27 -23.72 -4.84
C ARG A 47 2.97 -22.37 -4.66
N ASP A 48 3.62 -21.87 -5.69
CA ASP A 48 4.35 -20.60 -5.64
C ASP A 48 3.38 -19.42 -5.40
N ALA A 49 2.26 -19.38 -6.12
CA ALA A 49 1.24 -18.35 -5.93
C ALA A 49 0.67 -18.35 -4.50
N LEU A 50 0.38 -19.53 -3.94
CA LEU A 50 -0.14 -19.67 -2.59
C LEU A 50 0.91 -19.28 -1.53
N MET A 51 2.17 -19.66 -1.74
CA MET A 51 3.28 -19.30 -0.86
C MET A 51 3.53 -17.78 -0.86
N VAL A 52 3.57 -17.14 -2.03
CA VAL A 52 3.75 -15.68 -2.15
C VAL A 52 2.61 -14.93 -1.48
N SER A 53 1.35 -15.32 -1.74
CA SER A 53 0.19 -14.70 -1.10
C SER A 53 0.22 -14.86 0.43
N GLY A 54 0.55 -16.06 0.92
CA GLY A 54 0.65 -16.36 2.35
C GLY A 54 1.77 -15.57 3.05
N ILE A 55 2.96 -15.49 2.44
CA ILE A 55 4.09 -14.71 2.98
C ILE A 55 3.76 -13.22 2.98
N ASN A 56 3.14 -12.70 1.92
CA ASN A 56 2.74 -11.29 1.86
C ASN A 56 1.75 -10.94 2.98
N PHE A 57 0.76 -11.80 3.22
CA PHE A 57 -0.16 -11.64 4.33
C PHE A 57 0.55 -11.66 5.69
N MET A 58 1.42 -12.65 5.93
CA MET A 58 2.16 -12.74 7.21
C MET A 58 3.09 -11.53 7.42
N THR A 59 3.77 -11.09 6.37
CA THR A 59 4.64 -9.91 6.42
C THR A 59 3.83 -8.65 6.73
N SER A 60 2.63 -8.51 6.15
CA SER A 60 1.74 -7.38 6.42
C SER A 60 1.25 -7.37 7.87
N VAL A 61 0.90 -8.54 8.43
CA VAL A 61 0.52 -8.69 9.84
C VAL A 61 1.68 -8.32 10.76
N LEU A 62 2.88 -8.87 10.52
CA LEU A 62 4.07 -8.56 11.32
C LEU A 62 4.46 -7.08 11.23
N ALA A 63 4.44 -6.49 10.02
CA ALA A 63 4.72 -5.08 9.82
C ALA A 63 3.72 -4.20 10.57
N SER A 64 2.42 -4.53 10.50
CA SER A 64 1.38 -3.79 11.23
C SER A 64 1.59 -3.84 12.74
N LEU A 65 1.93 -5.00 13.30
CA LEU A 65 2.22 -5.16 14.72
C LEU A 65 3.39 -4.28 15.15
N VAL A 66 4.50 -4.30 14.41
CA VAL A 66 5.67 -3.47 14.70
C VAL A 66 5.32 -1.98 14.66
N VAL A 67 4.57 -1.55 13.63
CA VAL A 67 4.10 -0.16 13.51
C VAL A 67 3.24 0.25 14.70
N PHE A 68 2.25 -0.56 15.09
CA PHE A 68 1.39 -0.26 16.22
C PHE A 68 2.13 -0.21 17.57
N VAL A 69 3.14 -1.07 17.77
CA VAL A 69 3.98 -1.03 18.98
C VAL A 69 4.78 0.27 19.05
N VAL A 70 5.41 0.69 17.95
CA VAL A 70 6.20 1.93 17.89
C VAL A 70 5.30 3.15 18.09
N LEU A 71 4.13 3.20 17.44
CA LEU A 71 3.17 4.28 17.62
C LEU A 71 2.61 4.32 19.05
N GLY A 72 2.33 3.15 19.65
CA GLY A 72 1.89 3.05 21.04
C GLY A 72 2.95 3.58 22.03
N PHE A 73 4.22 3.29 21.79
CA PHE A 73 5.32 3.84 22.58
C PHE A 73 5.42 5.37 22.44
N ARG A 74 5.30 5.89 21.21
CA ARG A 74 5.25 7.34 20.95
C ARG A 74 4.10 8.00 21.70
N ALA A 75 2.90 7.44 21.60
CA ALA A 75 1.70 7.93 22.28
C ALA A 75 1.88 7.99 23.81
N LYS A 76 2.46 6.92 24.38
CA LYS A 76 2.76 6.86 25.81
C LYS A 76 3.74 7.97 26.24
N ASN A 77 4.80 8.21 25.47
CA ASN A 77 5.77 9.25 25.79
C ASN A 77 5.20 10.66 25.70
N ILE A 78 4.34 10.92 24.69
CA ILE A 78 3.62 12.19 24.57
C ILE A 78 2.68 12.41 25.76
N ALA A 79 1.92 11.37 26.15
CA ALA A 79 1.02 11.44 27.30
C ALA A 79 1.78 11.72 28.61
N LEU A 80 2.92 11.07 28.83
CA LEU A 80 3.77 11.31 30.00
C LEU A 80 4.32 12.74 30.03
N ARG A 81 4.82 13.27 28.89
CA ARG A 81 5.29 14.67 28.81
C ARG A 81 4.17 15.66 29.11
N CYS A 82 2.97 15.44 28.58
CA CYS A 82 1.82 16.31 28.82
C CYS A 82 1.47 16.39 30.32
N ASN A 83 1.48 15.24 31.01
CA ASN A 83 1.22 15.19 32.46
C ASN A 83 2.29 15.96 33.26
N THR A 84 3.56 15.80 32.93
CA THR A 84 4.66 16.54 33.60
C THR A 84 4.61 18.05 33.32
N CYS A 85 4.30 18.47 32.09
CA CYS A 85 4.12 19.89 31.74
C CYS A 85 2.96 20.52 32.50
N LEU A 86 1.82 19.84 32.60
CA LEU A 86 0.68 20.29 33.41
C LEU A 86 1.06 20.46 34.89
N TYR A 87 1.91 19.57 35.41
CA TYR A 87 2.41 19.66 36.78
C TYR A 87 3.37 20.83 37.00
N SER A 88 4.14 21.22 35.97
CA SER A 88 5.14 22.29 36.04
C SER A 88 4.56 23.70 35.77
N SER A 89 3.41 23.82 35.10
CA SER A 89 2.88 25.12 34.66
C SER A 89 1.90 25.79 35.63
N VAL A 90 1.23 25.09 36.58
CA VAL A 90 0.24 25.74 37.46
C VAL A 90 0.12 25.09 38.85
N ASN A 91 0.52 25.81 39.91
CA ASN A 91 0.42 25.39 41.32
C ASN A 91 -1.02 25.49 41.91
N ILE A 92 -2.01 25.92 41.11
CA ILE A 92 -3.36 26.32 41.58
C ILE A 92 -4.50 25.35 41.18
N TYR A 93 -4.29 24.34 40.34
CA TYR A 93 -5.37 23.43 39.91
C TYR A 93 -5.21 21.97 40.34
N LYS A 94 -4.76 21.73 41.57
CA LYS A 94 -4.85 20.38 42.20
C LYS A 94 -6.29 19.82 42.25
N ILE A 95 -7.32 20.66 42.08
CA ILE A 95 -8.75 20.30 42.27
C ILE A 95 -9.52 20.10 40.95
N LEU A 96 -9.07 20.64 39.81
CA LEU A 96 -9.80 20.51 38.53
C LEU A 96 -9.33 19.35 37.63
N VAL A 97 -8.24 18.67 37.98
CA VAL A 97 -7.66 17.58 37.18
C VAL A 97 -8.46 16.27 37.26
N GLN A 98 -9.27 16.06 38.31
CA GLN A 98 -10.01 14.81 38.49
C GLN A 98 -11.16 14.62 37.48
N THR A 99 -11.73 15.71 36.94
CA THR A 99 -12.82 15.67 35.94
C THR A 99 -12.33 15.61 34.49
N TYR A 100 -11.03 15.84 34.22
CA TYR A 100 -10.43 15.83 32.87
C TYR A 100 -9.72 14.51 32.49
N SER A 101 -9.80 13.47 33.32
CA SER A 101 -9.20 12.15 33.03
C SER A 101 -9.68 11.53 31.70
N LEU A 102 -10.90 11.86 31.24
CA LEU A 102 -11.41 11.36 29.97
C LEU A 102 -10.71 12.03 28.77
N TYR A 103 -10.44 13.34 28.82
CA TYR A 103 -9.81 14.09 27.72
C TYR A 103 -8.32 13.77 27.55
N LEU A 104 -7.63 13.47 28.67
CA LEU A 104 -6.22 13.06 28.69
C LEU A 104 -6.00 11.66 28.09
N PHE A 105 -7.05 10.84 28.00
CA PHE A 105 -7.06 9.55 27.29
C PHE A 105 -7.33 9.72 25.78
N TYR A 106 -8.12 10.73 25.38
CA TYR A 106 -8.42 11.01 23.96
C TYR A 106 -7.28 11.74 23.22
N LEU A 107 -6.51 12.59 23.90
CA LEU A 107 -5.44 13.39 23.28
C LEU A 107 -4.33 12.57 22.59
N PRO A 108 -3.79 11.46 23.17
CA PRO A 108 -2.82 10.63 22.47
C PRO A 108 -3.40 9.89 21.25
N ILE A 109 -4.71 9.59 21.25
CA ILE A 109 -5.40 8.94 20.12
C ILE A 109 -5.59 9.94 18.96
N VAL A 110 -5.93 11.19 19.26
CA VAL A 110 -6.09 12.26 18.26
C VAL A 110 -4.74 12.70 17.66
N CYS A 111 -3.66 12.73 18.44
CA CYS A 111 -2.31 13.00 17.91
C CYS A 111 -1.74 11.88 17.02
N LEU A 112 -2.31 10.67 17.08
CA LEU A 112 -1.95 9.57 16.17
C LEU A 112 -2.57 9.74 14.78
N GLN A 113 -3.67 10.49 14.67
CA GLN A 113 -4.50 10.61 13.46
C GLN A 113 -3.94 11.54 12.38
N GLY A 114 -2.80 12.19 12.61
CA GLY A 114 -2.24 13.20 11.70
C GLY A 114 -1.03 12.75 10.88
N ILE A 115 -0.62 11.49 10.95
CA ILE A 115 0.60 11.01 10.31
C ILE A 115 0.27 9.81 9.41
N GLU A 116 0.02 10.08 8.13
CA GLU A 116 -0.18 9.08 7.10
C GLU A 116 0.95 9.17 6.04
N GLY A 117 1.16 8.09 5.29
CA GLY A 117 2.16 8.04 4.22
C GLY A 117 3.61 8.16 4.72
N THR A 118 4.43 8.93 4.01
CA THR A 118 5.88 9.04 4.24
C THR A 118 6.23 9.66 5.60
N GLY A 119 5.39 10.54 6.13
CA GLY A 119 5.59 11.16 7.44
C GLY A 119 5.62 10.14 8.59
N LEU A 120 4.93 9.00 8.43
CA LEU A 120 4.92 7.94 9.41
C LEU A 120 6.32 7.37 9.62
N ALA A 121 6.97 6.94 8.53
CA ALA A 121 8.29 6.33 8.58
C ALA A 121 9.42 7.33 8.89
N PHE A 122 9.35 8.57 8.39
CA PHE A 122 10.47 9.50 8.51
C PHE A 122 10.38 10.44 9.73
N ILE A 123 9.21 10.64 10.32
CA ILE A 123 9.01 11.53 11.48
C ILE A 123 8.68 10.71 12.72
N ALA A 124 7.62 9.88 12.69
CA ALA A 124 7.17 9.19 13.89
C ALA A 124 8.15 8.08 14.33
N PHE A 125 8.67 7.29 13.38
CA PHE A 125 9.64 6.24 13.68
C PHE A 125 10.99 6.81 14.14
N THR A 126 11.53 7.82 13.45
CA THR A 126 12.84 8.40 13.81
C THR A 126 12.82 9.07 15.19
N GLU A 127 11.73 9.74 15.55
CA GLU A 127 11.52 10.31 16.88
C GLU A 127 11.59 9.23 17.98
N VAL A 128 10.96 8.07 17.74
CA VAL A 128 10.98 6.94 18.69
C VAL A 128 12.37 6.31 18.77
N MET A 129 13.05 6.13 17.63
CA MET A 129 14.36 5.49 17.59
C MET A 129 15.45 6.30 18.30
N ALA A 130 15.31 7.63 18.35
CA ALA A 130 16.18 8.49 19.13
C ALA A 130 16.07 8.28 20.64
N LEU A 131 14.98 7.67 21.12
CA LEU A 131 14.74 7.41 22.54
C LEU A 131 15.29 6.05 23.02
N PHE A 132 15.66 5.15 22.10
CA PHE A 132 16.20 3.84 22.47
C PHE A 132 17.68 3.92 22.87
N PRO A 133 18.12 3.11 23.85
CA PRO A 133 19.54 2.93 24.12
C PRO A 133 20.22 2.34 22.87
N ALA A 134 21.41 2.84 22.52
CA ALA A 134 22.07 2.57 21.24
C ALA A 134 21.26 2.99 19.99
N SER A 135 20.61 4.16 20.07
CA SER A 135 19.87 4.81 18.97
C SER A 135 20.50 4.67 17.57
N PRO A 136 21.82 4.92 17.36
CA PRO A 136 22.42 4.84 16.02
C PRO A 136 22.30 3.44 15.39
N PHE A 137 22.48 2.38 16.18
CA PHE A 137 22.41 1.00 15.70
C PHE A 137 21.03 0.65 15.16
N TRP A 138 19.98 0.97 15.93
CA TRP A 138 18.60 0.71 15.52
C TRP A 138 18.25 1.52 14.27
N SER A 139 18.58 2.82 14.25
CA SER A 139 18.28 3.71 13.13
C SER A 139 18.86 3.21 11.81
N THR A 140 20.13 2.74 11.82
CA THR A 140 20.75 2.16 10.62
C THR A 140 20.01 0.91 10.15
N LEU A 141 19.61 0.01 11.06
CA LEU A 141 18.89 -1.22 10.70
C LEU A 141 17.51 -0.93 10.09
N PHE A 142 16.78 0.06 10.62
CA PHE A 142 15.48 0.47 10.07
C PHE A 142 15.60 1.11 8.69
N PHE A 143 16.55 2.03 8.48
CA PHE A 143 16.75 2.63 7.16
C PHE A 143 17.31 1.65 6.14
N LEU A 144 18.17 0.71 6.56
CA LEU A 144 18.64 -0.37 5.70
C LEU A 144 17.49 -1.29 5.27
N MET A 145 16.56 -1.59 6.19
CA MET A 145 15.35 -2.34 5.87
C MET A 145 14.49 -1.60 4.83
N LEU A 146 14.22 -0.29 5.03
CA LEU A 146 13.46 0.52 4.07
C LEU A 146 14.14 0.57 2.70
N LEU A 147 15.47 0.69 2.67
CA LEU A 147 16.27 0.66 1.44
C LEU A 147 16.11 -0.69 0.72
N ASN A 148 16.28 -1.80 1.44
CA ASN A 148 16.15 -3.14 0.85
C ASN A 148 14.73 -3.41 0.32
N LEU A 149 13.69 -2.96 1.04
CA LEU A 149 12.31 -3.05 0.59
C LEU A 149 12.11 -2.28 -0.72
N GLY A 150 12.50 -1.01 -0.76
CA GLY A 150 12.38 -0.19 -1.98
C GLY A 150 13.19 -0.76 -3.15
N LEU A 151 14.44 -1.15 -2.91
CA LEU A 151 15.34 -1.67 -3.94
C LEU A 151 14.81 -2.99 -4.53
N SER A 152 14.28 -3.90 -3.71
CA SER A 152 13.68 -5.15 -4.19
C SER A 152 12.48 -4.91 -5.11
N THR A 153 11.61 -3.96 -4.77
CA THR A 153 10.46 -3.62 -5.63
C THR A 153 10.87 -2.99 -6.95
N MET A 154 11.95 -2.20 -6.95
CA MET A 154 12.44 -1.52 -8.15
C MET A 154 13.06 -2.50 -9.16
N PHE A 155 13.70 -3.58 -8.69
CA PHE A 155 14.15 -4.63 -9.61
C PHE A 155 12.99 -5.30 -10.34
N GLY A 156 11.87 -5.56 -9.64
CA GLY A 156 10.68 -6.12 -10.25
C GLY A 156 10.06 -5.21 -11.30
N THR A 157 9.87 -3.92 -10.99
CA THR A 157 9.29 -2.96 -11.94
C THR A 157 10.20 -2.73 -13.14
N MET A 158 11.52 -2.67 -12.93
CA MET A 158 12.50 -2.58 -14.01
C MET A 158 12.44 -3.80 -14.94
N GLN A 159 12.32 -5.01 -14.40
CA GLN A 159 12.15 -6.22 -15.21
C GLN A 159 10.86 -6.19 -16.04
N GLY A 160 9.76 -5.69 -15.47
CA GLY A 160 8.49 -5.51 -16.17
C GLY A 160 8.57 -4.53 -17.35
N ILE A 161 9.42 -3.50 -17.25
CA ILE A 161 9.68 -2.54 -18.33
C ILE A 161 10.69 -3.10 -19.35
N LEU A 162 11.72 -3.83 -18.89
CA LEU A 162 12.80 -4.31 -19.74
C LEU A 162 12.36 -5.44 -20.67
N THR A 163 11.54 -6.37 -20.15
CA THR A 163 11.07 -7.55 -20.90
C THR A 163 10.38 -7.18 -22.23
N PRO A 164 9.46 -6.18 -22.31
CA PRO A 164 8.87 -5.77 -23.58
C PRO A 164 9.79 -4.89 -24.46
N LEU A 165 10.78 -4.19 -23.89
CA LEU A 165 11.61 -3.23 -24.63
C LEU A 165 12.87 -3.83 -25.28
N MET A 166 13.14 -5.13 -25.08
CA MET A 166 14.35 -5.85 -25.51
C MET A 166 15.64 -5.27 -24.89
N ASP A 167 16.59 -6.15 -24.53
CA ASP A 167 17.70 -5.89 -23.58
C ASP A 167 18.69 -4.76 -23.95
N ASN A 168 18.58 -4.13 -25.11
CA ASN A 168 19.55 -3.14 -25.61
C ASN A 168 19.40 -1.72 -25.03
N PHE A 169 18.35 -1.43 -24.25
CA PHE A 169 17.99 -0.05 -23.83
C PHE A 169 18.08 0.22 -22.32
N ILE A 170 18.77 -0.62 -21.54
CA ILE A 170 18.86 -0.49 -20.07
C ILE A 170 19.39 0.90 -19.66
N LEU A 171 20.54 1.31 -20.21
CA LEU A 171 21.16 2.59 -19.87
C LEU A 171 20.28 3.79 -20.23
N THR A 172 19.56 3.73 -21.36
CA THR A 172 18.66 4.80 -21.78
C THR A 172 17.45 4.91 -20.87
N ILE A 173 16.88 3.79 -20.42
CA ILE A 173 15.74 3.78 -19.48
C ILE A 173 16.18 4.33 -18.11
N CYS A 174 17.35 3.93 -17.62
CA CYS A 174 17.90 4.44 -16.37
C CYS A 174 18.21 5.95 -16.44
N ALA A 175 18.83 6.41 -17.53
CA ALA A 175 19.14 7.83 -17.72
C ALA A 175 17.86 8.69 -17.81
N LEU A 176 16.85 8.21 -18.54
CA LEU A 176 15.56 8.90 -18.66
C LEU A 176 14.81 8.91 -17.32
N GLY A 177 14.81 7.78 -16.60
CA GLY A 177 14.26 7.69 -15.25
C GLY A 177 14.94 8.61 -14.25
N PHE A 178 16.26 8.76 -14.32
CA PHE A 178 17.01 9.71 -13.49
C PHE A 178 16.63 11.17 -13.79
N LEU A 179 16.53 11.54 -15.06
CA LEU A 179 16.13 12.90 -15.47
C LEU A 179 14.71 13.26 -15.01
N ILE A 180 13.75 12.32 -15.14
CA ILE A 180 12.40 12.51 -14.63
C ILE A 180 12.40 12.56 -13.09
N GLY A 181 13.21 11.72 -12.44
CA GLY A 181 13.36 11.67 -10.99
C GLY A 181 13.81 13.00 -10.36
N LEU A 182 14.64 13.79 -11.08
CA LEU A 182 15.08 15.10 -10.62
C LEU A 182 13.91 16.08 -10.38
N LEU A 183 12.79 15.93 -11.09
CA LEU A 183 11.60 16.75 -10.88
C LEU A 183 11.08 16.64 -9.44
N PHE A 184 11.17 15.45 -8.84
CA PHE A 184 10.72 15.20 -7.48
C PHE A 184 11.69 15.71 -6.40
N THR A 185 12.90 16.12 -6.77
CA THR A 185 13.90 16.65 -5.81
C THR A 185 13.80 18.16 -5.58
N GLN A 186 12.89 18.85 -6.28
CA GLN A 186 12.70 20.29 -6.14
C GLN A 186 12.08 20.67 -4.77
N ARG A 187 12.14 21.95 -4.39
CA ARG A 187 11.60 22.46 -3.10
C ARG A 187 10.12 22.13 -2.86
N SER A 188 9.32 22.01 -3.92
CA SER A 188 7.92 21.57 -3.90
C SER A 188 7.73 20.08 -4.21
N GLY A 189 8.81 19.30 -4.23
CA GLY A 189 8.84 17.91 -4.69
C GLY A 189 7.89 16.97 -3.93
N ASN A 190 7.72 17.17 -2.62
CA ASN A 190 6.77 16.38 -1.82
C ASN A 190 5.32 16.52 -2.33
N TYR A 191 4.92 17.72 -2.78
CA TYR A 191 3.60 17.92 -3.38
C TYR A 191 3.46 17.18 -4.72
N PHE A 192 4.52 17.14 -5.54
CA PHE A 192 4.52 16.38 -6.79
C PHE A 192 4.44 14.87 -6.54
N VAL A 193 5.18 14.35 -5.55
CA VAL A 193 5.16 12.93 -5.19
C VAL A 193 3.78 12.51 -4.69
N THR A 194 3.19 13.27 -3.76
CA THR A 194 1.86 12.97 -3.21
C THR A 194 0.77 13.04 -4.28
N MET A 195 0.79 14.06 -5.15
CA MET A 195 -0.14 14.13 -6.28
C MET A 195 0.03 12.96 -7.26
N PHE A 196 1.26 12.59 -7.59
CA PHE A 196 1.53 11.49 -8.51
C PHE A 196 1.10 10.14 -7.91
N ASP A 197 1.35 9.91 -6.61
CA ASP A 197 0.94 8.68 -5.91
C ASP A 197 -0.59 8.52 -5.89
N ASP A 198 -1.31 9.60 -5.56
CA ASP A 198 -2.78 9.58 -5.49
C ASP A 198 -3.45 9.27 -6.84
N TYR A 199 -2.91 9.78 -7.95
CA TYR A 199 -3.56 9.68 -9.27
C TYR A 199 -2.94 8.63 -10.21
N SER A 200 -1.61 8.52 -10.26
CA SER A 200 -0.92 7.69 -11.25
C SER A 200 -0.82 6.22 -10.84
N ALA A 201 -0.86 5.93 -9.54
CA ALA A 201 -0.71 4.57 -9.07
C ALA A 201 -2.03 3.79 -9.18
N THR A 202 -3.14 4.36 -8.71
CA THR A 202 -4.40 3.62 -8.47
C THR A 202 -5.22 3.39 -9.74
N LEU A 203 -5.52 4.44 -10.51
CA LEU A 203 -6.42 4.32 -11.66
C LEU A 203 -5.82 3.50 -12.82
N PRO A 204 -4.59 3.78 -13.30
CA PRO A 204 -4.04 3.05 -14.44
C PRO A 204 -3.86 1.56 -14.13
N LEU A 205 -3.40 1.23 -12.93
CA LEU A 205 -3.18 -0.15 -12.50
C LEU A 205 -4.47 -0.96 -12.53
N VAL A 206 -5.56 -0.42 -11.96
CA VAL A 206 -6.86 -1.10 -11.93
C VAL A 206 -7.39 -1.32 -13.35
N ILE A 207 -7.23 -0.33 -14.23
CA ILE A 207 -7.65 -0.44 -15.64
C ILE A 207 -6.87 -1.56 -16.34
N VAL A 208 -5.53 -1.61 -16.19
CA VAL A 208 -4.69 -2.66 -16.77
C VAL A 208 -5.10 -4.04 -16.28
N VAL A 209 -5.29 -4.22 -14.96
CA VAL A 209 -5.68 -5.52 -14.37
C VAL A 209 -7.06 -5.98 -14.86
N ILE A 210 -8.01 -5.05 -15.08
CA ILE A 210 -9.32 -5.38 -15.67
C ILE A 210 -9.13 -5.93 -17.09
N PHE A 211 -8.33 -5.26 -17.93
CA PHE A 211 -8.07 -5.70 -19.29
C PHE A 211 -7.33 -7.04 -19.35
N GLU A 212 -6.34 -7.27 -18.47
CA GLU A 212 -5.66 -8.55 -18.34
C GLU A 212 -6.64 -9.67 -17.97
N THR A 213 -7.51 -9.43 -16.99
CA THR A 213 -8.49 -10.41 -16.53
C THR A 213 -9.53 -10.72 -17.61
N ILE A 214 -10.03 -9.72 -18.34
CA ILE A 214 -10.95 -9.93 -19.47
C ILE A 214 -10.28 -10.73 -20.59
N SER A 215 -9.03 -10.39 -20.91
CA SER A 215 -8.27 -11.07 -21.96
C SER A 215 -8.10 -12.55 -21.68
N VAL A 216 -7.72 -12.92 -20.44
CA VAL A 216 -7.56 -14.33 -20.06
C VAL A 216 -8.92 -15.03 -19.91
N ALA A 217 -9.89 -14.42 -19.23
CA ALA A 217 -11.13 -15.12 -18.84
C ALA A 217 -12.18 -15.23 -19.97
N TRP A 218 -12.20 -14.29 -20.92
CA TRP A 218 -13.22 -14.22 -21.98
C TRP A 218 -12.66 -14.35 -23.40
N VAL A 219 -11.48 -13.78 -23.68
CA VAL A 219 -10.88 -13.84 -25.03
C VAL A 219 -10.12 -15.14 -25.26
N TYR A 220 -9.22 -15.52 -24.33
CA TYR A 220 -8.49 -16.79 -24.41
C TYR A 220 -9.38 -17.99 -24.08
N GLY A 221 -10.27 -17.85 -23.09
CA GLY A 221 -11.36 -18.79 -22.86
C GLY A 221 -10.96 -20.10 -22.16
N THR A 222 -11.76 -21.14 -22.38
CA THR A 222 -11.74 -22.40 -21.62
C THR A 222 -10.45 -23.19 -21.73
N ASP A 223 -9.67 -22.93 -22.76
CA ASP A 223 -8.46 -23.68 -23.13
C ASP A 223 -7.31 -23.40 -22.15
N PHE A 224 -7.39 -22.29 -21.39
CA PHE A 224 -6.42 -22.00 -20.32
C PHE A 224 -6.39 -23.06 -19.22
N LEU A 225 -7.53 -23.68 -18.91
CA LEU A 225 -7.57 -24.74 -17.88
C LEU A 225 -6.87 -26.01 -18.36
N ASP A 226 -6.94 -26.29 -19.66
CA ASP A 226 -6.26 -27.42 -20.27
C ASP A 226 -4.73 -27.16 -20.30
N ASP A 227 -4.30 -25.92 -20.58
CA ASP A 227 -2.88 -25.53 -20.48
C ASP A 227 -2.35 -25.66 -19.04
N ILE A 228 -3.11 -25.22 -18.05
CA ILE A 228 -2.73 -25.40 -16.63
C ILE A 228 -2.65 -26.87 -16.25
N GLU A 229 -3.55 -27.71 -16.75
CA GLU A 229 -3.48 -29.14 -16.51
C GLU A 229 -2.23 -29.76 -17.14
N VAL A 230 -1.85 -29.36 -18.35
CA VAL A 230 -0.62 -29.83 -19.01
C VAL A 230 0.63 -29.42 -18.20
N MET A 231 0.63 -28.22 -17.63
CA MET A 231 1.74 -27.75 -16.79
C MET A 231 1.80 -28.46 -15.42
N LEU A 232 0.67 -28.54 -14.71
CA LEU A 232 0.59 -29.02 -13.32
C LEU A 232 0.36 -30.53 -13.19
N LYS A 233 -0.09 -31.22 -14.24
CA LYS A 233 -0.53 -32.63 -14.26
C LYS A 233 -1.75 -32.95 -13.39
N TRP A 234 -2.43 -31.94 -12.84
CA TRP A 234 -3.71 -32.09 -12.14
C TRP A 234 -4.66 -30.99 -12.58
N ARG A 235 -5.96 -31.30 -12.70
CA ARG A 235 -6.99 -30.32 -13.08
C ARG A 235 -7.43 -29.51 -11.86
N PRO A 236 -7.34 -28.16 -11.89
CA PRO A 236 -7.95 -27.32 -10.87
C PRO A 236 -9.48 -27.50 -10.85
N PRO A 237 -10.13 -27.42 -9.68
CA PRO A 237 -11.57 -27.59 -9.60
C PRO A 237 -12.29 -26.43 -10.30
N VAL A 238 -13.45 -26.74 -10.89
CA VAL A 238 -14.27 -25.79 -11.69
C VAL A 238 -14.67 -24.55 -10.88
N VAL A 239 -14.64 -24.60 -9.55
CA VAL A 239 -14.86 -23.44 -8.68
C VAL A 239 -13.88 -22.31 -8.98
N TYR A 240 -12.60 -22.60 -9.23
CA TYR A 240 -11.61 -21.58 -9.63
C TYR A 240 -12.04 -20.90 -10.92
N LYS A 241 -12.61 -21.68 -11.87
CA LYS A 241 -13.13 -21.18 -13.14
C LYS A 241 -14.29 -20.18 -12.97
N TYR A 242 -15.14 -20.37 -11.98
CA TYR A 242 -16.22 -19.43 -11.70
C TYR A 242 -15.72 -18.21 -10.92
N LEU A 243 -14.81 -18.42 -9.96
CA LEU A 243 -14.29 -17.39 -9.08
C LEU A 243 -13.54 -16.30 -9.84
N TRP A 244 -12.57 -16.68 -10.68
CA TRP A 244 -11.77 -15.71 -11.46
C TRP A 244 -12.56 -15.02 -12.60
N LYS A 245 -13.57 -15.67 -13.18
CA LYS A 245 -14.30 -15.18 -14.37
C LYS A 245 -15.39 -14.19 -14.00
N TYR A 246 -16.11 -14.48 -12.91
CA TYR A 246 -17.26 -13.67 -12.50
C TYR A 246 -16.97 -12.87 -11.23
N VAL A 247 -16.46 -13.51 -10.17
CA VAL A 247 -16.28 -12.84 -8.87
C VAL A 247 -15.13 -11.83 -8.93
N CYS A 248 -13.97 -12.22 -9.46
CA CYS A 248 -12.84 -11.31 -9.61
C CYS A 248 -13.19 -10.12 -10.52
N LEU A 249 -13.70 -10.39 -11.72
CA LEU A 249 -14.09 -9.34 -12.68
C LEU A 249 -15.11 -8.35 -12.07
N LEU A 250 -16.16 -8.86 -11.43
CA LEU A 250 -17.17 -8.01 -10.79
C LEU A 250 -16.56 -7.15 -9.67
N SER A 251 -15.65 -7.72 -8.88
CA SER A 251 -14.96 -6.97 -7.81
C SER A 251 -14.08 -5.85 -8.37
N MET A 252 -13.43 -6.06 -9.52
CA MET A 252 -12.55 -5.05 -10.13
C MET A 252 -13.33 -3.94 -10.82
N VAL A 253 -14.39 -4.29 -11.53
CA VAL A 253 -15.32 -3.29 -12.10
C VAL A 253 -15.98 -2.49 -10.98
N GLY A 254 -16.37 -3.13 -9.88
CA GLY A 254 -16.90 -2.47 -8.69
C GLY A 254 -15.91 -1.48 -8.08
N LEU A 255 -14.62 -1.85 -7.98
CA LEU A 255 -13.57 -0.96 -7.51
C LEU A 255 -13.38 0.25 -8.42
N LEU A 256 -13.30 0.04 -9.73
CA LEU A 256 -13.16 1.15 -10.69
C LEU A 256 -14.34 2.12 -10.59
N ALA A 257 -15.57 1.60 -10.53
CA ALA A 257 -16.77 2.41 -10.38
C ALA A 257 -16.76 3.21 -9.07
N ALA A 258 -16.36 2.59 -7.94
CA ALA A 258 -16.25 3.26 -6.66
C ALA A 258 -15.17 4.36 -6.66
N SER A 259 -14.01 4.11 -7.28
CA SER A 259 -12.92 5.07 -7.40
C SER A 259 -13.30 6.27 -8.27
N LEU A 260 -13.94 6.03 -9.42
CA LEU A 260 -14.45 7.09 -10.29
C LEU A 260 -15.54 7.91 -9.58
N LEU A 261 -16.46 7.26 -8.88
CA LEU A 261 -17.49 7.93 -8.11
C LEU A 261 -16.86 8.82 -7.01
N ARG A 262 -15.86 8.33 -6.27
CA ARG A 262 -15.11 9.14 -5.31
C ARG A 262 -14.50 10.38 -5.96
N MET A 263 -13.87 10.24 -7.14
CA MET A 263 -13.26 11.38 -7.84
C MET A 263 -14.30 12.40 -8.30
N VAL A 264 -15.42 11.95 -8.86
CA VAL A 264 -16.51 12.82 -9.32
C VAL A 264 -17.15 13.58 -8.14
N PHE A 265 -17.41 12.90 -7.02
CA PHE A 265 -17.97 13.57 -5.84
C PHE A 265 -16.99 14.53 -5.17
N LYS A 266 -15.69 14.23 -5.17
CA LYS A 266 -14.65 15.14 -4.67
C LYS A 266 -14.59 16.41 -5.51
N SER A 267 -14.58 16.27 -6.84
CA SER A 267 -14.65 17.40 -7.78
C SER A 267 -15.89 18.28 -7.58
N HIS A 268 -17.04 17.68 -7.29
CA HIS A 268 -18.25 18.45 -6.99
C HIS A 268 -18.19 19.17 -5.64
N LEU A 269 -17.51 18.63 -4.63
CA LEU A 269 -17.42 19.26 -3.32
C LEU A 269 -16.46 20.47 -3.33
N ASP A 270 -15.34 20.35 -4.06
CA ASP A 270 -14.34 21.42 -4.22
C ASP A 270 -14.87 22.62 -5.03
N LEU A 271 -15.98 22.44 -5.76
CA LEU A 271 -16.65 23.50 -6.53
C LEU A 271 -17.63 24.35 -5.70
N TYR A 272 -17.98 23.89 -4.49
CA TYR A 272 -18.90 24.57 -3.56
C TYR A 272 -18.18 25.17 -2.33
N LEU A 273 -16.86 25.03 -2.23
CA LEU A 273 -15.99 25.59 -1.18
C LEU A 273 -15.01 26.60 -1.80
#